data_AF-A0A1G8E1D9-F1
#
_entry.id   AF-A0A1G8E1D9-F1
#
_cell.length_a   1.000
_cell.length_b   1.000
_cell.length_c   1.000
_cell.angle_alpha   90.00
_cell.angle_beta   90.00
_cell.angle_gamma   90.00
#
_symmetry.space_group_name_H-M   'P 1'
#
loop_
_entity.id
_entity.type
_entity.pdbx_description
1 polymer ?
#
loop_
_entity_poly.entity_id
_entity_poly.type
_entity_poly.pdbx_seq_one_letter_code
_entity_poly.pdbx_strand_id
1 'polypeptide(L)'
;MKIFKFSSILFSTLLLVSACKDDVKSNLNNTPNTEGIGYVETDASPSGIYDNIVSQLNSNENIGIIAEVNHSENAQNVGLELDFTRTVYFGNPTLGTPLMQNNSSAGLDLPQRLTVFTDEIGDAIVAYNSVDYLVNRHSLSDVSTTDMIANALVTIVNSATEKDIVLNSSSPILNDGIISVTSTNDFNTTYNLILDTLNSLDAVSVIAELDHQANAQSVAMELLPTKLIIFGNPALGTPLMSELRTIALDLPQKMLIYENSDGDVNIIYNNPFYIGERHGITGNNDTLEMISQALQTISASGTSAN
;
A
#
# COMPACT_ATOMS: atom_id res chain seq x y z
N MET A 1 91.23 -22.10 -5.05
CA MET A 1 90.98 -21.51 -6.38
C MET A 1 89.47 -21.38 -6.55
N LYS A 2 88.95 -20.14 -6.57
CA LYS A 2 87.51 -19.84 -6.68
C LYS A 2 86.99 -20.24 -8.05
N ILE A 3 85.88 -20.99 -8.11
CA ILE A 3 85.01 -21.03 -9.29
C ILE A 3 83.57 -20.90 -8.78
N PHE A 4 83.01 -19.71 -9.01
CA PHE A 4 81.59 -19.43 -8.94
C PHE A 4 80.87 -20.20 -10.06
N LYS A 5 79.73 -20.84 -9.75
CA LYS A 5 78.70 -21.11 -10.76
C LYS A 5 77.33 -20.67 -10.25
N PHE A 6 76.65 -20.00 -11.16
CA PHE A 6 75.47 -19.19 -11.02
C PHE A 6 74.21 -20.00 -10.70
N SER A 7 73.33 -19.32 -9.97
CA SER A 7 71.95 -19.65 -9.65
C SER A 7 71.07 -19.74 -10.91
N SER A 8 70.08 -20.64 -10.91
CA SER A 8 68.81 -20.43 -11.60
C SER A 8 67.72 -21.17 -10.82
N ILE A 9 67.13 -20.47 -9.85
CA ILE A 9 65.88 -20.87 -9.20
C ILE A 9 64.77 -20.30 -10.07
N LEU A 10 64.00 -21.20 -10.67
CA LEU A 10 62.81 -20.87 -11.45
C LEU A 10 61.72 -20.37 -10.47
N PHE A 11 61.61 -19.06 -10.31
CA PHE A 11 60.55 -18.41 -9.55
C PHE A 11 59.29 -18.40 -10.42
N SER A 12 58.39 -19.36 -10.21
CA SER A 12 57.09 -19.35 -10.87
C SER A 12 56.23 -18.26 -10.23
N THR A 13 56.20 -17.09 -10.85
CA THR A 13 55.25 -16.02 -10.54
C THR A 13 53.85 -16.49 -10.90
N LEU A 14 53.09 -16.87 -9.87
CA LEU A 14 51.66 -17.07 -9.95
C LEU A 14 51.01 -15.70 -10.20
N LEU A 15 50.62 -15.44 -11.46
CA LEU A 15 49.81 -14.29 -11.84
C LEU A 15 48.44 -14.42 -11.16
N LEU A 16 48.24 -13.66 -10.08
CA LEU A 16 46.91 -13.36 -9.57
C LEU A 16 46.22 -12.47 -10.60
N VAL A 17 45.46 -13.10 -11.49
CA VAL A 17 44.50 -12.38 -12.33
C VAL A 17 43.38 -11.93 -11.39
N SER A 18 43.46 -10.68 -10.95
CA SER A 18 42.34 -9.99 -10.32
C SER A 18 41.28 -9.85 -11.40
N ALA A 19 40.39 -10.83 -11.49
CA ALA A 19 39.16 -10.70 -12.24
C ALA A 19 38.35 -9.59 -11.55
N CYS A 20 38.38 -8.39 -12.13
CA CYS A 20 37.27 -7.47 -11.96
C CYS A 20 36.05 -8.25 -12.44
N LYS A 21 35.28 -8.76 -11.49
CA LYS A 21 33.94 -9.23 -11.73
C LYS A 21 33.18 -7.95 -12.00
N ASP A 22 33.14 -7.55 -13.27
CA ASP A 22 32.14 -6.60 -13.73
C ASP A 22 30.82 -7.30 -13.42
N ASP A 23 30.24 -6.95 -12.27
CA ASP A 23 28.89 -7.33 -11.91
C ASP A 23 28.02 -6.67 -12.98
N VAL A 24 27.71 -7.45 -14.01
CA VAL A 24 26.56 -7.22 -14.86
C VAL A 24 25.38 -7.36 -13.91
N LYS A 25 25.05 -6.26 -13.21
CA LYS A 25 23.72 -6.07 -12.65
C LYS A 25 22.80 -6.32 -13.83
N SER A 26 22.04 -7.41 -13.75
CA SER A 26 20.93 -7.63 -14.64
C SER A 26 20.17 -6.32 -14.74
N ASN A 27 19.77 -5.97 -15.96
CA ASN A 27 18.89 -4.85 -16.25
C ASN A 27 17.52 -5.15 -15.62
N LEU A 28 17.47 -5.15 -14.29
CA LEU A 28 16.26 -5.18 -13.49
C LEU A 28 15.74 -3.76 -13.63
N ASN A 29 14.67 -3.59 -14.40
CA ASN A 29 13.90 -2.37 -14.37
C ASN A 29 13.30 -2.28 -12.96
N ASN A 30 14.04 -1.68 -12.02
CA ASN A 30 13.62 -1.46 -10.63
C ASN A 30 12.58 -0.36 -10.51
N THR A 31 12.39 0.39 -11.58
CA THR A 31 11.41 1.46 -11.68
C THR A 31 9.99 0.90 -11.53
N PRO A 32 9.19 1.40 -10.57
CA PRO A 32 7.80 1.00 -10.40
C PRO A 32 7.00 1.15 -11.71
N ASN A 33 6.43 0.05 -12.20
CA ASN A 33 5.59 0.00 -13.40
C ASN A 33 4.11 -0.31 -13.12
N THR A 34 3.73 -0.36 -11.84
CA THR A 34 2.34 -0.60 -11.41
C THR A 34 1.40 0.42 -12.04
N GLU A 35 0.25 -0.04 -12.53
CA GLU A 35 -0.73 0.84 -13.16
C GLU A 35 -1.34 1.84 -12.16
N GLY A 36 -1.49 3.09 -12.60
CA GLY A 36 -2.23 4.09 -11.84
C GLY A 36 -1.57 4.54 -10.54
N ILE A 37 -0.23 4.54 -10.49
CA ILE A 37 0.52 5.11 -9.36
C ILE A 37 1.29 6.36 -9.80
N GLY A 38 1.45 7.29 -8.86
CA GLY A 38 2.52 8.28 -8.92
C GLY A 38 3.68 7.83 -8.06
N TYR A 39 4.91 8.00 -8.54
CA TYR A 39 6.10 7.69 -7.75
C TYR A 39 7.28 8.63 -8.01
N VAL A 40 8.21 8.63 -7.06
CA VAL A 40 9.53 9.25 -7.15
C VAL A 40 10.57 8.20 -6.76
N GLU A 41 11.69 8.18 -7.47
CA GLU A 41 12.90 7.40 -7.13
C GLU A 41 14.06 8.37 -6.84
N THR A 42 14.77 8.15 -5.73
CA THR A 42 15.87 9.00 -5.29
C THR A 42 16.85 8.30 -4.35
N ASP A 43 18.11 8.72 -4.35
CA ASP A 43 19.18 8.22 -3.45
C ASP A 43 19.13 8.81 -2.02
N ALA A 44 18.08 9.58 -1.70
CA ALA A 44 17.91 10.19 -0.39
C ALA A 44 17.45 9.16 0.66
N SER A 45 17.66 9.46 1.94
CA SER A 45 17.33 8.53 3.04
C SER A 45 15.82 8.22 3.09
N PRO A 46 15.40 6.94 2.98
CA PRO A 46 13.98 6.56 3.07
C PRO A 46 13.31 7.02 4.38
N SER A 47 14.00 6.88 5.51
CA SER A 47 13.47 7.33 6.81
C SER A 47 13.34 8.86 6.87
N GLY A 48 14.32 9.59 6.35
CA GLY A 48 14.26 11.06 6.30
C GLY A 48 13.10 11.56 5.43
N ILE A 49 12.86 10.90 4.28
CA ILE A 49 11.71 11.20 3.42
C ILE A 49 10.40 10.92 4.15
N TYR A 50 10.28 9.76 4.80
CA TYR A 50 9.07 9.41 5.56
C TYR A 50 8.77 10.41 6.68
N ASP A 51 9.78 10.76 7.48
CA ASP A 51 9.65 11.74 8.57
C ASP A 51 9.25 13.12 8.04
N ASN A 52 9.80 13.54 6.89
CA ASN A 52 9.41 14.79 6.22
C ASN A 52 7.96 14.77 5.74
N ILE A 53 7.48 13.65 5.17
CA ILE A 53 6.07 13.49 4.77
C ILE A 53 5.17 13.61 6.00
N VAL A 54 5.45 12.84 7.06
CA VAL A 54 4.65 12.85 8.31
C VAL A 54 4.65 14.24 8.96
N SER A 55 5.79 14.93 8.97
CA SER A 55 5.87 16.31 9.48
C SER A 55 5.02 17.28 8.66
N GLN A 56 5.01 17.17 7.33
CA GLN A 56 4.17 18.01 6.48
C GLN A 56 2.69 17.74 6.71
N LEU A 57 2.28 16.46 6.80
CA LEU A 57 0.90 16.08 7.10
C LEU A 57 0.44 16.68 8.44
N ASN A 58 1.24 16.54 9.49
CA ASN A 58 0.94 17.09 10.82
C ASN A 58 0.92 18.63 10.87
N SER A 59 1.55 19.31 9.90
CA SER A 59 1.55 20.77 9.82
C SER A 59 0.25 21.36 9.23
N ASN A 60 -0.63 20.50 8.67
CA ASN A 60 -1.89 20.91 8.09
C ASN A 60 -3.05 20.45 8.98
N GLU A 61 -3.72 21.40 9.64
CA GLU A 61 -4.83 21.13 10.57
C GLU A 61 -6.06 20.45 9.91
N ASN A 62 -6.17 20.50 8.58
CA ASN A 62 -7.26 19.85 7.84
C ASN A 62 -6.94 18.41 7.43
N ILE A 63 -5.72 17.93 7.72
CA ILE A 63 -5.28 16.57 7.42
C ILE A 63 -5.11 15.81 8.73
N GLY A 64 -5.84 14.70 8.88
CA GLY A 64 -5.63 13.74 9.96
C GLY A 64 -4.78 12.56 9.49
N ILE A 65 -3.73 12.22 10.22
CA ILE A 65 -3.07 10.91 10.08
C ILE A 65 -3.95 9.86 10.77
N ILE A 66 -4.35 8.85 10.01
CA ILE A 66 -5.23 7.76 10.46
C ILE A 66 -4.43 6.58 10.99
N ALA A 67 -3.33 6.25 10.31
CA ALA A 67 -2.43 5.19 10.72
C ALA A 67 -1.05 5.37 10.09
N GLU A 68 -0.02 4.98 10.83
CA GLU A 68 1.33 4.77 10.31
C GLU A 68 1.63 3.27 10.44
N VAL A 69 1.95 2.64 9.31
CA VAL A 69 2.21 1.20 9.24
C VAL A 69 3.68 0.99 8.91
N ASN A 70 4.42 0.47 9.90
CA ASN A 70 5.82 0.09 9.74
C ASN A 70 5.94 -1.37 9.31
N HIS A 71 5.88 -1.63 8.00
CA HIS A 71 5.91 -3.00 7.47
C HIS A 71 7.22 -3.72 7.79
N SER A 72 8.36 -3.02 7.80
CA SER A 72 9.66 -3.59 8.16
C SER A 72 9.70 -4.10 9.60
N GLU A 73 9.15 -3.33 10.54
CA GLU A 73 9.06 -3.76 11.95
C GLU A 73 8.02 -4.87 12.13
N ASN A 74 6.89 -4.79 11.43
CA ASN A 74 5.88 -5.85 11.43
C ASN A 74 6.44 -7.18 10.92
N ALA A 75 7.28 -7.16 9.88
CA ALA A 75 8.00 -8.34 9.39
C ALA A 75 8.93 -8.91 10.47
N GLN A 76 9.74 -8.07 11.11
CA GLN A 76 10.68 -8.48 12.17
C GLN A 76 9.94 -9.13 13.36
N ASN A 77 8.79 -8.58 13.74
CA ASN A 77 7.97 -9.10 14.84
C ASN A 77 7.45 -10.53 14.60
N VAL A 78 7.37 -10.97 13.33
CA VAL A 78 7.01 -12.35 12.96
C VAL A 78 8.20 -13.17 12.46
N GLY A 79 9.44 -12.69 12.69
CA GLY A 79 10.67 -13.39 12.31
C GLY A 79 10.99 -13.36 10.82
N LEU A 80 10.43 -12.40 10.08
CA LEU A 80 10.72 -12.15 8.67
C LEU A 80 11.58 -10.90 8.50
N GLU A 81 12.24 -10.79 7.36
CA GLU A 81 13.01 -9.61 6.98
C GLU A 81 12.29 -8.86 5.87
N LEU A 82 12.26 -7.54 6.01
CA LEU A 82 11.83 -6.61 4.98
C LEU A 82 12.62 -5.33 5.17
N ASP A 83 13.30 -4.92 4.11
CA ASP A 83 13.95 -3.61 4.00
C ASP A 83 12.95 -2.48 4.30
N PHE A 84 13.46 -1.26 4.48
CA PHE A 84 12.63 -0.10 4.83
C PHE A 84 11.40 -0.02 3.93
N THR A 85 10.22 -0.13 4.55
CA THR A 85 8.90 -0.12 3.93
C THR A 85 7.92 0.40 4.96
N ARG A 86 7.40 1.61 4.74
CA ARG A 86 6.45 2.25 5.64
C ARG A 86 5.34 2.91 4.85
N THR A 87 4.11 2.83 5.35
CA THR A 87 2.93 3.47 4.76
C THR A 87 2.32 4.43 5.76
N VAL A 88 1.93 5.62 5.33
CA VAL A 88 1.11 6.55 6.12
C VAL A 88 -0.25 6.69 5.47
N TYR A 89 -1.31 6.51 6.25
CA TYR A 89 -2.70 6.74 5.87
C TYR A 89 -3.15 8.09 6.43
N PHE A 90 -3.72 8.94 5.60
CA PHE A 90 -4.13 10.28 5.98
C PHE A 90 -5.33 10.77 5.18
N GLY A 91 -6.19 11.56 5.82
CA GLY A 91 -7.45 12.00 5.23
C GLY A 91 -7.72 13.48 5.46
N ASN A 92 -8.40 14.09 4.50
CA ASN A 92 -9.04 15.39 4.64
C ASN A 92 -10.53 15.18 4.33
N PRO A 93 -11.42 15.21 5.34
CA PRO A 93 -12.85 14.94 5.13
C PRO A 93 -13.50 15.88 4.10
N THR A 94 -13.12 17.16 4.08
CA THR A 94 -13.62 18.14 3.11
C THR A 94 -13.33 17.73 1.67
N LEU A 95 -12.18 17.07 1.43
CA LEU A 95 -11.80 16.64 0.09
C LEU A 95 -12.30 15.23 -0.25
N GLY A 96 -12.27 14.31 0.72
CA GLY A 96 -12.60 12.89 0.52
C GLY A 96 -14.09 12.57 0.55
N THR A 97 -14.89 13.25 1.37
CA THR A 97 -16.34 12.99 1.47
C THR A 97 -17.07 13.15 0.13
N PRO A 98 -16.80 14.18 -0.70
CA PRO A 98 -17.43 14.30 -2.02
C PRO A 98 -17.21 13.09 -2.94
N LEU A 99 -16.08 12.38 -2.84
CA LEU A 99 -15.84 11.17 -3.63
C LEU A 99 -16.76 10.03 -3.17
N MET A 100 -16.95 9.87 -1.86
CA MET A 100 -17.85 8.85 -1.31
C MET A 100 -19.34 9.18 -1.47
N GLN A 101 -19.69 10.46 -1.53
CA GLN A 101 -21.05 10.90 -1.91
C GLN A 101 -21.35 10.58 -3.38
N ASN A 102 -20.34 10.61 -4.25
CA ASN A 102 -20.48 10.21 -5.65
C ASN A 102 -20.59 8.68 -5.77
N ASN A 103 -19.69 7.95 -5.11
CA ASN A 103 -19.75 6.49 -5.01
C ASN A 103 -19.11 6.01 -3.69
N SER A 104 -19.92 5.40 -2.82
CA SER A 104 -19.47 4.96 -1.48
C SER A 104 -18.32 3.96 -1.54
N SER A 105 -18.18 3.19 -2.63
CA SER A 105 -17.06 2.25 -2.79
C SER A 105 -15.69 2.94 -2.76
N ALA A 106 -15.60 4.24 -3.08
CA ALA A 106 -14.37 5.03 -2.95
C ALA A 106 -13.81 5.02 -1.53
N GLY A 107 -14.64 4.76 -0.52
CA GLY A 107 -14.21 4.57 0.86
C GLY A 107 -13.26 3.39 1.07
N LEU A 108 -13.15 2.45 0.10
CA LEU A 108 -12.19 1.33 0.18
C LEU A 108 -10.76 1.79 -0.10
N ASP A 109 -10.58 2.80 -0.95
CA ASP A 109 -9.30 3.39 -1.29
C ASP A 109 -9.03 4.73 -0.59
N LEU A 110 -10.02 5.27 0.14
CA LEU A 110 -9.89 6.39 1.07
C LEU A 110 -9.79 5.89 2.52
N PRO A 111 -8.88 6.40 3.34
CA PRO A 111 -8.13 7.64 3.19
C PRO A 111 -6.95 7.51 2.22
N GLN A 112 -6.36 8.65 1.83
CA GLN A 112 -5.17 8.66 0.98
C GLN A 112 -4.00 7.98 1.71
N ARG A 113 -3.04 7.48 0.92
CA ARG A 113 -1.87 6.81 1.46
C ARG A 113 -0.63 7.08 0.63
N LEU A 114 0.50 7.18 1.32
CA LEU A 114 1.84 7.28 0.76
C LEU A 114 2.68 6.14 1.33
N THR A 115 3.37 5.41 0.46
CA THR A 115 4.32 4.37 0.88
C THR A 115 5.73 4.81 0.52
N VAL A 116 6.63 4.74 1.49
CA VAL A 116 8.06 4.95 1.29
C VAL A 116 8.77 3.63 1.49
N PHE A 117 9.56 3.22 0.49
CA PHE A 117 10.28 1.96 0.55
C PHE A 117 11.63 2.00 -0.16
N THR A 118 12.57 1.16 0.23
CA THR A 118 13.85 1.00 -0.49
C THR A 118 13.68 0.11 -1.72
N ASP A 119 14.39 0.30 -2.80
CA ASP A 119 14.37 -0.65 -3.92
C ASP A 119 15.52 -1.68 -3.82
N GLU A 120 15.73 -2.50 -4.85
CA GLU A 120 16.79 -3.52 -4.83
C GLU A 120 18.22 -2.97 -4.94
N ILE A 121 18.40 -1.72 -5.39
CA ILE A 121 19.73 -1.08 -5.48
C ILE A 121 20.02 -0.12 -4.32
N GLY A 122 19.04 0.09 -3.43
CA GLY A 122 19.18 0.88 -2.20
C GLY A 122 18.55 2.27 -2.28
N ASP A 123 17.91 2.63 -3.39
CA ASP A 123 17.28 3.92 -3.59
C ASP A 123 15.91 3.95 -2.89
N ALA A 124 15.50 5.14 -2.43
CA ALA A 124 14.19 5.36 -1.86
C ALA A 124 13.15 5.59 -2.97
N ILE A 125 12.04 4.87 -2.87
CA ILE A 125 10.82 5.08 -3.63
C ILE A 125 9.76 5.68 -2.72
N VAL A 126 9.10 6.74 -3.18
CA VAL A 126 7.82 7.20 -2.63
C VAL A 126 6.75 6.90 -3.66
N ALA A 127 5.68 6.21 -3.27
CA ALA A 127 4.58 5.88 -4.17
C ALA A 127 3.21 6.15 -3.56
N TYR A 128 2.23 6.45 -4.41
CA TYR A 128 0.81 6.60 -4.06
C TYR A 128 -0.09 6.21 -5.24
N ASN A 129 -1.34 5.83 -4.98
CA ASN A 129 -2.34 5.67 -6.03
C ASN A 129 -2.71 7.04 -6.63
N SER A 130 -2.63 7.19 -7.95
CA SER A 130 -3.02 8.43 -8.61
C SER A 130 -4.51 8.70 -8.46
N VAL A 131 -4.91 9.97 -8.55
CA VAL A 131 -6.34 10.32 -8.51
C VAL A 131 -7.06 9.76 -9.74
N ASP A 132 -6.40 9.69 -10.89
CA ASP A 132 -6.94 9.04 -12.09
C ASP A 132 -7.26 7.56 -11.85
N TYR A 133 -6.40 6.84 -11.13
CA TYR A 133 -6.68 5.45 -10.72
C TYR A 133 -7.91 5.37 -9.84
N LEU A 134 -8.02 6.23 -8.83
CA LEU A 134 -9.17 6.26 -7.93
C LEU A 134 -10.48 6.57 -8.69
N VAL A 135 -10.43 7.55 -9.61
CA VAL A 135 -11.55 7.93 -10.47
C VAL A 135 -11.98 6.76 -11.35
N ASN A 136 -11.03 6.13 -12.05
CA ASN A 136 -11.31 5.02 -12.94
C ASN A 136 -11.82 3.79 -12.19
N ARG A 137 -11.25 3.48 -11.02
CA ARG A 137 -11.61 2.29 -10.23
C ARG A 137 -13.01 2.36 -9.67
N HIS A 138 -13.40 3.51 -9.14
CA HIS A 138 -14.72 3.69 -8.51
C HIS A 138 -15.74 4.35 -9.44
N SER A 139 -15.43 4.47 -10.74
CA SER A 139 -16.29 5.10 -11.74
C SER A 139 -16.77 6.49 -11.30
N LEU A 140 -15.89 7.27 -10.68
CA LEU A 140 -16.23 8.60 -10.18
C LEU A 140 -16.47 9.55 -11.36
N SER A 141 -17.55 10.32 -11.29
CA SER A 141 -17.92 11.26 -12.36
C SER A 141 -18.01 12.68 -11.80
N ASP A 142 -17.24 13.60 -12.39
CA ASP A 142 -17.29 15.05 -12.16
C ASP A 142 -17.18 15.49 -10.68
N VAL A 143 -16.25 14.90 -9.92
CA VAL A 143 -16.03 15.26 -8.51
C VAL A 143 -15.04 16.43 -8.41
N SER A 144 -15.51 17.61 -7.99
CA SER A 144 -14.74 18.86 -8.01
C SER A 144 -13.48 18.90 -7.14
N THR A 145 -13.33 17.97 -6.19
CA THR A 145 -12.18 17.91 -5.28
C THR A 145 -11.02 17.07 -5.80
N THR A 146 -11.17 16.34 -6.92
CA THR A 146 -10.12 15.46 -7.46
C THR A 146 -8.82 16.20 -7.78
N ASP A 147 -8.91 17.36 -8.43
CA ASP A 147 -7.73 18.17 -8.78
C ASP A 147 -7.02 18.71 -7.53
N MET A 148 -7.77 19.04 -6.48
CA MET A 148 -7.19 19.49 -5.21
C MET A 148 -6.42 18.36 -4.53
N ILE A 149 -6.97 17.14 -4.53
CA ILE A 149 -6.31 15.95 -3.99
C ILE A 149 -5.03 15.64 -4.79
N ALA A 150 -5.11 15.67 -6.11
CA ALA A 150 -3.97 15.38 -6.99
C ALA A 150 -2.82 16.38 -6.74
N ASN A 151 -3.12 17.67 -6.72
CA ASN A 151 -2.14 18.71 -6.45
C ASN A 151 -1.54 18.63 -5.03
N ALA A 152 -2.35 18.27 -4.03
CA ALA A 152 -1.88 18.10 -2.66
C ALA A 152 -0.87 16.93 -2.56
N LEU A 153 -1.18 15.78 -3.16
CA LEU A 153 -0.27 14.63 -3.21
C LEU A 153 1.05 15.00 -3.89
N VAL A 154 0.97 15.68 -5.04
CA VAL A 154 2.17 16.15 -5.76
C VAL A 154 3.02 17.07 -4.88
N THR A 155 2.37 18.02 -4.20
CA THR A 155 3.07 18.99 -3.33
C THR A 155 3.78 18.29 -2.17
N ILE A 156 3.12 17.33 -1.51
CA ILE A 156 3.70 16.58 -0.37
C ILE A 156 4.94 15.80 -0.81
N VAL A 157 4.83 15.05 -1.92
CA VAL A 157 5.91 14.20 -2.42
C VAL A 157 7.08 15.04 -2.96
N ASN A 158 6.81 16.07 -3.77
CA ASN A 158 7.88 16.94 -4.29
C ASN A 158 8.61 17.67 -3.16
N SER A 159 7.90 18.12 -2.12
CA SER A 159 8.52 18.79 -0.97
C SER A 159 9.37 17.85 -0.13
N ALA A 160 8.99 16.56 -0.03
CA ALA A 160 9.76 15.58 0.74
C ALA A 160 10.98 15.03 0.00
N THR A 161 10.97 15.06 -1.34
CA THR A 161 11.97 14.38 -2.19
C THR A 161 12.81 15.32 -3.04
N GLU A 162 12.37 16.55 -3.27
CA GLU A 162 12.97 17.51 -4.21
C GLU A 162 13.05 16.99 -5.67
N LYS A 163 12.14 16.08 -6.05
CA LYS A 163 12.04 15.49 -7.40
C LYS A 163 10.66 15.70 -8.01
N ASP A 164 10.60 15.61 -9.33
CA ASP A 164 9.34 15.53 -10.06
C ASP A 164 8.79 14.11 -10.03
N ILE A 165 7.46 14.00 -9.92
CA ILE A 165 6.75 12.73 -9.91
C ILE A 165 6.64 12.15 -11.32
N VAL A 166 6.87 10.84 -11.42
CA VAL A 166 6.49 10.05 -12.58
C VAL A 166 5.10 9.48 -12.36
N LEU A 167 4.19 9.71 -13.31
CA LEU A 167 2.84 9.16 -13.29
C LEU A 167 2.75 7.98 -14.26
N ASN A 168 2.45 6.81 -13.72
CA ASN A 168 2.07 5.66 -14.55
C ASN A 168 0.62 5.86 -15.02
N SER A 169 0.37 5.52 -16.29
CA SER A 169 -0.97 5.63 -16.86
C SER A 169 -1.98 4.81 -16.06
N SER A 170 -3.23 5.28 -16.03
CA SER A 170 -4.37 4.52 -15.55
C SER A 170 -5.38 4.38 -16.70
N SER A 171 -5.67 3.15 -17.07
CA SER A 171 -6.70 2.83 -18.06
C SER A 171 -8.06 2.72 -17.36
N PRO A 172 -9.18 2.90 -18.09
CA PRO A 172 -10.49 2.51 -17.60
C PRO A 172 -10.48 1.03 -17.19
N ILE A 173 -10.93 0.75 -15.97
CA ILE A 173 -10.80 -0.58 -15.38
C ILE A 173 -12.02 -1.42 -15.76
N LEU A 174 -11.79 -2.51 -16.51
CA LEU A 174 -12.85 -3.46 -16.91
C LEU A 174 -13.31 -4.35 -15.74
N ASN A 175 -12.43 -4.57 -14.75
CA ASN A 175 -12.69 -5.30 -13.51
C ASN A 175 -11.98 -4.56 -12.37
N ASP A 176 -12.75 -3.91 -11.50
CA ASP A 176 -12.24 -3.07 -10.40
C ASP A 176 -11.50 -3.84 -9.30
N GLY A 177 -11.54 -5.17 -9.35
CA GLY A 177 -10.92 -6.04 -8.36
C GLY A 177 -11.57 -5.93 -6.99
N ILE A 178 -12.82 -5.46 -6.91
CA ILE A 178 -13.56 -5.30 -5.67
C ILE A 178 -14.53 -6.47 -5.52
N ILE A 179 -14.40 -7.23 -4.43
CA ILE A 179 -15.40 -8.21 -4.04
C ILE A 179 -16.45 -7.49 -3.20
N SER A 180 -17.72 -7.72 -3.50
CA SER A 180 -18.85 -7.16 -2.76
C SER A 180 -19.75 -8.26 -2.23
N VAL A 181 -20.12 -8.14 -0.96
CA VAL A 181 -21.04 -9.04 -0.27
C VAL A 181 -22.10 -8.19 0.44
N THR A 182 -23.37 -8.47 0.16
CA THR A 182 -24.49 -7.79 0.82
C THR A 182 -24.89 -8.53 2.09
N SER A 183 -25.03 -7.80 3.20
CA SER A 183 -25.48 -8.30 4.49
C SER A 183 -27.00 -8.21 4.60
N THR A 184 -27.62 -9.19 5.26
CA THR A 184 -29.04 -9.10 5.67
C THR A 184 -29.22 -8.47 7.06
N ASN A 185 -28.13 -8.14 7.75
CA ASN A 185 -28.14 -7.46 9.04
C ASN A 185 -28.14 -5.94 8.83
N ASP A 186 -28.45 -5.18 9.89
CA ASP A 186 -28.24 -3.72 9.89
C ASP A 186 -26.73 -3.36 9.89
N PHE A 187 -26.44 -2.09 9.64
CA PHE A 187 -25.07 -1.59 9.51
C PHE A 187 -24.21 -1.87 10.76
N ASN A 188 -24.72 -1.56 11.95
CA ASN A 188 -23.95 -1.69 13.19
C ASN A 188 -23.72 -3.16 13.54
N THR A 189 -24.73 -4.02 13.35
CA THR A 189 -24.61 -5.46 13.55
C THR A 189 -23.57 -6.05 12.59
N THR A 190 -23.64 -5.69 11.31
CA THR A 190 -22.66 -6.14 10.29
C THR A 190 -21.24 -5.72 10.65
N TYR A 191 -21.05 -4.44 11.00
CA TYR A 191 -19.75 -3.89 11.38
C TYR A 191 -19.16 -4.60 12.59
N ASN A 192 -19.95 -4.73 13.66
CA ASN A 192 -19.48 -5.33 14.92
C ASN A 192 -19.14 -6.81 14.74
N LEU A 193 -19.92 -7.58 13.97
CA LEU A 193 -19.61 -8.99 13.70
C LEU A 193 -18.27 -9.16 12.95
N ILE A 194 -17.98 -8.30 11.98
CA ILE A 194 -16.69 -8.31 11.28
C ILE A 194 -15.56 -7.92 12.22
N LEU A 195 -15.73 -6.86 13.01
CA LEU A 195 -14.73 -6.39 13.96
C LEU A 195 -14.43 -7.43 15.04
N ASP A 196 -15.46 -8.06 15.61
CA ASP A 196 -15.32 -9.13 16.59
C ASP A 196 -14.61 -10.35 15.99
N THR A 197 -14.95 -10.70 14.74
CA THR A 197 -14.26 -11.78 14.03
C THR A 197 -12.78 -11.46 13.84
N LEU A 198 -12.44 -10.25 13.37
CA LEU A 198 -11.04 -9.81 13.23
C LEU A 198 -10.30 -9.87 14.58
N ASN A 199 -10.90 -9.37 15.65
CA ASN A 199 -10.32 -9.38 17.00
C ASN A 199 -10.17 -10.79 17.59
N SER A 200 -10.88 -11.78 17.07
CA SER A 200 -10.76 -13.18 17.49
C SER A 200 -9.61 -13.95 16.80
N LEU A 201 -8.99 -13.36 15.77
CA LEU A 201 -7.93 -13.98 15.01
C LEU A 201 -6.55 -13.56 15.54
N ASP A 202 -5.88 -14.42 16.31
CA ASP A 202 -4.58 -14.13 16.93
C ASP A 202 -3.50 -13.62 15.96
N ALA A 203 -3.54 -14.05 14.69
CA ALA A 203 -2.57 -13.68 13.67
C ALA A 203 -2.89 -12.38 12.93
N VAL A 204 -4.02 -11.72 13.25
CA VAL A 204 -4.50 -10.51 12.59
C VAL A 204 -4.57 -9.37 13.61
N SER A 205 -4.01 -8.22 13.25
CA SER A 205 -4.15 -6.99 14.03
C SER A 205 -5.08 -6.02 13.31
N VAL A 206 -6.06 -5.48 14.02
CA VAL A 206 -6.79 -4.27 13.59
C VAL A 206 -5.87 -3.07 13.82
N ILE A 207 -5.52 -2.40 12.73
CA ILE A 207 -4.57 -1.28 12.69
C ILE A 207 -5.31 0.04 12.88
N ALA A 208 -6.45 0.18 12.22
CA ALA A 208 -7.31 1.35 12.35
C ALA A 208 -8.76 1.00 12.01
N GLU A 209 -9.65 1.71 12.69
CA GLU A 209 -11.06 1.81 12.35
C GLU A 209 -11.32 3.27 11.97
N LEU A 210 -11.95 3.50 10.82
CA LEU A 210 -12.23 4.85 10.32
C LEU A 210 -13.72 5.02 10.03
N ASP A 211 -14.34 5.93 10.75
CA ASP A 211 -15.73 6.32 10.54
C ASP A 211 -15.83 7.49 9.56
N HIS A 212 -16.07 7.17 8.29
CA HIS A 212 -16.21 8.16 7.23
C HIS A 212 -17.46 9.02 7.40
N GLN A 213 -18.53 8.50 8.01
CA GLN A 213 -19.72 9.28 8.30
C GLN A 213 -19.45 10.33 9.38
N ALA A 214 -18.81 9.95 10.49
CA ALA A 214 -18.42 10.89 11.53
C ALA A 214 -17.43 11.95 11.01
N ASN A 215 -16.48 11.55 10.16
CA ASN A 215 -15.55 12.47 9.51
C ASN A 215 -16.28 13.48 8.61
N ALA A 216 -17.24 13.05 7.80
CA ALA A 216 -18.07 13.94 6.98
C ALA A 216 -18.82 14.96 7.86
N GLN A 217 -19.44 14.50 8.95
CA GLN A 217 -20.18 15.36 9.88
C GLN A 217 -19.27 16.41 10.54
N SER A 218 -18.01 16.07 10.83
CA SER A 218 -17.04 17.01 11.42
C SER A 218 -16.76 18.24 10.55
N VAL A 219 -17.01 18.14 9.24
CA VAL A 219 -16.88 19.24 8.26
C VAL A 219 -18.23 19.65 7.68
N ALA A 220 -19.33 19.38 8.42
CA ALA A 220 -20.70 19.72 8.06
C ALA A 220 -21.17 19.14 6.71
N MET A 221 -20.68 17.95 6.36
CA MET A 221 -21.14 17.17 5.21
C MET A 221 -21.91 15.93 5.69
N GLU A 222 -22.86 15.48 4.87
CA GLU A 222 -23.62 14.25 5.12
C GLU A 222 -23.00 13.08 4.35
N LEU A 223 -22.98 11.91 4.98
CA LEU A 223 -22.61 10.65 4.35
C LEU A 223 -23.44 9.54 5.01
N LEU A 224 -23.95 8.60 4.22
CA LEU A 224 -24.59 7.40 4.76
C LEU A 224 -23.58 6.59 5.58
N PRO A 225 -24.03 5.73 6.52
CA PRO A 225 -23.14 4.91 7.34
C PRO A 225 -22.05 4.25 6.49
N THR A 226 -20.79 4.59 6.76
CA THR A 226 -19.64 4.17 5.96
C THR A 226 -18.43 4.06 6.90
N LYS A 227 -17.91 2.85 7.10
CA LYS A 227 -16.76 2.58 7.98
C LYS A 227 -15.74 1.69 7.30
N LEU A 228 -14.47 2.04 7.43
CA LEU A 228 -13.34 1.25 6.95
C LEU A 228 -12.62 0.60 8.13
N ILE A 229 -12.30 -0.68 8.01
CA ILE A 229 -11.39 -1.38 8.92
C ILE A 229 -10.11 -1.69 8.16
N ILE A 230 -8.97 -1.26 8.70
CA ILE A 230 -7.62 -1.55 8.20
C ILE A 230 -7.01 -2.60 9.13
N PHE A 231 -6.58 -3.73 8.59
CA PHE A 231 -6.08 -4.86 9.39
C PHE A 231 -5.02 -5.66 8.63
N GLY A 232 -4.14 -6.34 9.36
CA GLY A 232 -3.01 -7.02 8.73
C GLY A 232 -2.55 -8.27 9.46
N ASN A 233 -2.03 -9.22 8.69
CA ASN A 233 -1.24 -10.35 9.15
C ASN A 233 0.15 -10.24 8.52
N PRO A 234 1.18 -9.82 9.26
CA PRO A 234 2.52 -9.65 8.71
C PRO A 234 3.13 -10.93 8.13
N ALA A 235 2.76 -12.11 8.64
CA ALA A 235 3.26 -13.39 8.14
C ALA A 235 2.74 -13.72 6.72
N LEU A 236 1.59 -13.15 6.32
CA LEU A 236 1.06 -13.28 4.97
C LEU A 236 1.40 -12.08 4.08
N GLY A 237 1.45 -10.87 4.64
CA GLY A 237 1.73 -9.65 3.87
C GLY A 237 3.20 -9.50 3.49
N THR A 238 4.12 -9.88 4.39
CA THR A 238 5.57 -9.69 4.16
C THR A 238 6.08 -10.48 2.95
N PRO A 239 5.75 -11.78 2.76
CA PRO A 239 6.20 -12.53 1.58
C PRO A 239 5.81 -11.86 0.25
N LEU A 240 4.65 -11.20 0.19
CA LEU A 240 4.23 -10.44 -0.99
C LEU A 240 5.09 -9.20 -1.22
N MET A 241 5.37 -8.44 -0.15
CA MET A 241 6.23 -7.25 -0.22
C MET A 241 7.70 -7.59 -0.50
N SER A 242 8.17 -8.77 -0.08
CA SER A 242 9.49 -9.29 -0.41
C SER A 242 9.62 -9.66 -1.89
N GLU A 243 8.52 -10.05 -2.56
CA GLU A 243 8.52 -10.28 -4.01
C GLU A 243 8.45 -8.95 -4.76
N LEU A 244 7.43 -8.13 -4.52
CA LEU A 244 7.29 -6.81 -5.16
C LEU A 244 6.76 -5.79 -4.16
N ARG A 245 7.62 -4.84 -3.81
CA ARG A 245 7.39 -3.91 -2.70
C ARG A 245 6.30 -2.86 -2.97
N THR A 246 5.98 -2.60 -4.24
CA THR A 246 4.87 -1.70 -4.62
C THR A 246 3.53 -2.17 -4.05
N ILE A 247 3.36 -3.47 -3.75
CA ILE A 247 2.13 -4.02 -3.14
C ILE A 247 1.85 -3.46 -1.73
N ALA A 248 2.84 -2.84 -1.08
CA ALA A 248 2.65 -2.09 0.16
C ALA A 248 1.70 -0.89 0.00
N LEU A 249 1.38 -0.47 -1.24
CA LEU A 249 0.27 0.45 -1.48
C LEU A 249 -1.07 -0.19 -1.14
N ASP A 250 -1.27 -1.46 -1.44
CA ASP A 250 -2.55 -2.13 -1.24
C ASP A 250 -2.63 -2.94 0.06
N LEU A 251 -1.51 -3.11 0.75
CA LEU A 251 -1.41 -3.69 2.10
C LEU A 251 -1.21 -2.61 3.18
N PRO A 252 -1.68 -2.80 4.42
CA PRO A 252 -2.53 -3.88 4.94
C PRO A 252 -3.90 -4.05 4.24
N GLN A 253 -4.58 -5.15 4.60
CA GLN A 253 -5.92 -5.46 4.13
C GLN A 253 -6.93 -4.42 4.61
N LYS A 254 -7.99 -4.25 3.82
CA LYS A 254 -9.04 -3.26 4.04
C LYS A 254 -10.40 -3.89 3.77
N MET A 255 -11.34 -3.65 4.68
CA MET A 255 -12.77 -3.93 4.46
C MET A 255 -13.57 -2.66 4.71
N LEU A 256 -14.33 -2.24 3.70
CA LEU A 256 -15.28 -1.14 3.82
C LEU A 256 -16.67 -1.73 4.03
N ILE A 257 -17.36 -1.26 5.07
CA ILE A 257 -18.77 -1.53 5.31
C ILE A 257 -19.51 -0.23 5.03
N TYR A 258 -20.51 -0.24 4.15
CA TYR A 258 -21.32 0.95 3.86
C TYR A 258 -22.78 0.62 3.61
N GLU A 259 -23.67 1.55 3.96
CA GLU A 259 -25.08 1.51 3.60
C GLU A 259 -25.30 2.31 2.31
N ASN A 260 -25.95 1.70 1.31
CA ASN A 260 -26.28 2.38 0.06
C ASN A 260 -27.60 3.17 0.17
N SER A 261 -27.99 3.90 -0.89
CA SER A 261 -29.21 4.70 -0.90
C SER A 261 -30.52 3.90 -0.80
N ASP A 262 -30.47 2.60 -1.11
CA ASP A 262 -31.60 1.69 -1.01
C ASP A 262 -31.73 1.09 0.41
N GLY A 263 -30.76 1.35 1.29
CA GLY A 263 -30.69 0.84 2.66
C GLY A 263 -29.98 -0.52 2.77
N ASP A 264 -29.38 -1.03 1.69
CA ASP A 264 -28.60 -2.28 1.76
C ASP A 264 -27.23 -2.03 2.39
N VAL A 265 -26.84 -2.91 3.28
CA VAL A 265 -25.51 -2.92 3.91
C VAL A 265 -24.58 -3.78 3.08
N ASN A 266 -23.53 -3.17 2.54
CA ASN A 266 -22.53 -3.81 1.69
C ASN A 266 -21.19 -3.88 2.41
N ILE A 267 -20.52 -5.02 2.25
CA ILE A 267 -19.15 -5.27 2.70
C ILE A 267 -18.31 -5.42 1.45
N ILE A 268 -17.31 -4.57 1.26
CA ILE A 268 -16.41 -4.64 0.11
C ILE A 268 -14.95 -4.72 0.53
N TYR A 269 -14.17 -5.45 -0.27
CA TYR A 269 -12.72 -5.59 -0.07
C TYR A 269 -12.01 -5.89 -1.39
N ASN A 270 -10.69 -5.71 -1.40
CA ASN A 270 -9.88 -5.99 -2.57
C ASN A 270 -9.74 -7.50 -2.80
N ASN A 271 -9.97 -7.98 -4.02
CA ASN A 271 -9.62 -9.33 -4.44
C ASN A 271 -8.08 -9.50 -4.40
N PRO A 272 -7.53 -10.42 -3.58
CA PRO A 272 -6.08 -10.59 -3.48
C PRO A 272 -5.41 -10.92 -4.81
N PHE A 273 -6.06 -11.67 -5.70
CA PHE A 273 -5.50 -11.99 -7.01
C PHE A 273 -5.42 -10.78 -7.94
N TYR A 274 -6.42 -9.89 -7.87
CA TYR A 274 -6.36 -8.62 -8.62
C TYR A 274 -5.20 -7.75 -8.15
N ILE A 275 -5.02 -7.63 -6.82
CA ILE A 275 -3.90 -6.86 -6.25
C ILE A 275 -2.56 -7.51 -6.61
N GLY A 276 -2.46 -8.84 -6.53
CA GLY A 276 -1.28 -9.57 -6.98
C GLY A 276 -0.95 -9.28 -8.44
N GLU A 277 -1.93 -9.39 -9.35
CA GLU A 277 -1.75 -9.09 -10.78
C GLU A 277 -1.34 -7.63 -11.01
N ARG A 278 -2.03 -6.68 -10.38
CA ARG A 278 -1.76 -5.23 -10.48
C ARG A 278 -0.31 -4.90 -10.14
N HIS A 279 0.24 -5.56 -9.13
CA HIS A 279 1.61 -5.35 -8.68
C HIS A 279 2.64 -6.25 -9.36
N GLY A 280 2.22 -7.24 -10.14
CA GLY A 280 3.11 -8.17 -10.85
C GLY A 280 3.55 -9.40 -10.03
N ILE A 281 2.85 -9.73 -8.94
CA ILE A 281 3.13 -10.91 -8.12
C ILE A 281 2.85 -12.18 -8.92
N THR A 282 3.84 -13.06 -9.03
CA THR A 282 3.77 -14.33 -9.77
C THR A 282 4.19 -15.54 -8.95
N GLY A 283 4.98 -15.34 -7.88
CA GLY A 283 5.57 -16.40 -7.06
C GLY A 283 4.78 -16.80 -5.82
N ASN A 284 3.80 -16.00 -5.40
CA ASN A 284 3.12 -16.13 -4.11
C ASN A 284 1.64 -16.56 -4.19
N ASN A 285 1.27 -17.39 -5.16
CA ASN A 285 -0.14 -17.80 -5.37
C ASN A 285 -0.78 -18.46 -4.14
N ASP A 286 -0.05 -19.32 -3.41
CA ASP A 286 -0.57 -19.96 -2.20
C ASP A 286 -0.86 -18.93 -1.09
N THR A 287 -0.02 -17.90 -0.97
CA THR A 287 -0.23 -16.78 -0.04
C THR A 287 -1.47 -15.97 -0.43
N LEU A 288 -1.64 -15.66 -1.72
CA LEU A 288 -2.83 -14.96 -2.23
C LEU A 288 -4.11 -15.77 -1.99
N GLU A 289 -4.06 -17.08 -2.18
CA GLU A 289 -5.19 -17.98 -1.93
C GLU A 289 -5.56 -18.02 -0.44
N MET A 290 -4.57 -18.12 0.47
CA MET A 290 -4.80 -18.06 1.92
C MET A 290 -5.46 -16.73 2.34
N ILE A 291 -4.98 -15.61 1.80
CA ILE A 291 -5.58 -14.29 2.07
C ILE A 291 -7.01 -14.25 1.52
N SER A 292 -7.24 -14.76 0.31
CA SER A 292 -8.57 -14.78 -0.32
C SER A 292 -9.58 -15.55 0.52
N GLN A 293 -9.21 -16.75 1.01
CA GLN A 293 -10.06 -17.57 1.86
C GLN A 293 -10.34 -16.91 3.22
N ALA A 294 -9.33 -16.26 3.81
CA ALA A 294 -9.49 -15.51 5.05
C ALA A 294 -10.47 -14.34 4.88
N LEU A 295 -10.32 -13.53 3.82
CA LEU A 295 -11.22 -12.40 3.56
C LEU A 295 -12.66 -12.86 3.24
N GLN A 296 -12.83 -13.97 2.53
CA GLN A 296 -14.15 -14.59 2.32
C GLN A 296 -14.79 -15.01 3.64
N THR A 297 -14.01 -15.62 4.54
CA THR A 297 -14.50 -16.04 5.87
C THR A 297 -14.88 -14.84 6.74
N ILE A 298 -14.02 -13.81 6.78
CA ILE A 298 -14.26 -12.60 7.56
C ILE A 298 -15.49 -11.85 7.04
N SER A 299 -15.61 -11.65 5.72
CA SER A 299 -16.78 -10.96 5.16
C SER A 299 -18.08 -11.74 5.38
N ALA A 300 -18.06 -13.07 5.27
CA ALA A 300 -19.22 -13.92 5.55
C ALA A 300 -19.68 -13.85 7.02
N SER A 301 -18.79 -13.53 7.96
CA SER A 301 -19.17 -13.33 9.37
C SER A 301 -20.15 -12.17 9.56
N GLY A 302 -20.07 -11.14 8.70
CA GLY A 302 -20.92 -9.96 8.76
C GLY A 302 -22.33 -10.17 8.19
N THR A 303 -22.55 -11.23 7.41
CA THR A 303 -23.80 -11.42 6.63
C THR A 303 -24.82 -12.34 7.27
N SER A 304 -24.43 -13.11 8.28
CA SER A 304 -25.33 -14.09 8.92
C SER A 304 -26.05 -13.46 10.11
N ALA A 305 -27.36 -13.70 10.22
CA ALA A 305 -28.09 -13.46 11.46
C ALA A 305 -27.77 -14.59 12.44
N ASN A 306 -27.23 -14.26 13.63
CA ASN A 306 -27.11 -15.21 14.75
C ASN A 306 -28.49 -15.57 15.31
#